data_AF-A0A350BTQ1-F1
#
_entry.id   AF-A0A350BTQ1-F1
#
_cell.length_a   1.000
_cell.length_b   1.000
_cell.length_c   1.000
_cell.angle_alpha   90.00
_cell.angle_beta   90.00
_cell.angle_gamma   90.00
#
_symmetry.space_group_name_H-M   'P 1'
#
loop_
_entity.id
_entity.type
_entity.pdbx_description
1 polymer ?
#
loop_
_entity_poly.entity_id
_entity_poly.type
_entity_poly.pdbx_seq_one_letter_code
_entity_poly.pdbx_strand_id
1 'polypeptide(L)' 'MPQKGVLRVTDIQGKEILNYTTEASNEWIVNDVSMWSQGTYYLSFISANGDVVRRKVVKL' A
#
# COMPACT_ATOMS: atom_id res chain seq x y z
N MET A 1 5.44 -2.72 -17.17
CA MET A 1 5.03 -1.32 -17.42
C MET A 1 4.42 -0.78 -16.13
N PRO A 2 4.63 0.51 -15.80
CA PRO A 2 3.95 1.16 -14.69
C PRO A 2 2.43 1.02 -14.77
N GLN A 3 1.78 0.93 -13.63
CA GLN A 3 0.33 0.81 -13.53
C GLN A 3 -0.19 1.82 -12.52
N LYS A 4 -1.29 2.48 -12.89
CA LYS A 4 -2.10 3.24 -11.94
C LYS A 4 -2.90 2.30 -11.05
N GLY A 5 -3.18 2.74 -9.84
CA GLY A 5 -3.89 1.92 -8.87
C GLY A 5 -3.91 2.52 -7.48
N VAL A 6 -4.21 1.69 -6.50
CA VAL A 6 -4.33 2.04 -5.09
C VAL A 6 -3.39 1.16 -4.27
N LEU A 7 -2.49 1.79 -3.52
CA LEU A 7 -1.79 1.16 -2.42
C LEU A 7 -2.66 1.26 -1.17
N ARG A 8 -3.17 0.12 -0.72
CA ARG A 8 -3.93 -0.02 0.52
C ARG A 8 -3.09 -0.71 1.58
N VAL A 9 -3.07 -0.14 2.78
CA VAL A 9 -2.37 -0.72 3.93
C VAL A 9 -3.31 -0.82 5.11
N THR A 10 -3.36 -1.99 5.74
CA THR A 10 -4.12 -2.24 6.97
C THR A 10 -3.21 -2.76 8.06
N ASP A 11 -3.58 -2.53 9.33
CA ASP A 11 -2.95 -3.21 10.46
C ASP A 11 -3.43 -4.66 10.60
N ILE A 12 -2.94 -5.36 11.64
CA ILE A 12 -3.30 -6.76 11.91
C ILE A 12 -4.77 -6.97 12.25
N GLN A 13 -5.46 -5.92 12.71
CA GLN A 13 -6.89 -5.95 13.02
C GLN A 13 -7.76 -5.61 11.80
N GLY A 14 -7.13 -5.31 10.65
CA GLY A 14 -7.81 -4.93 9.42
C GLY A 14 -8.19 -3.46 9.35
N LYS A 15 -7.77 -2.62 10.31
CA LYS A 15 -7.99 -1.18 10.25
C LYS A 15 -7.15 -0.59 9.13
N GLU A 16 -7.75 0.26 8.31
CA GLU A 16 -7.03 0.98 7.25
C GLU A 16 -6.11 2.06 7.84
N ILE A 17 -4.84 2.03 7.42
CA ILE A 17 -3.77 2.90 7.89
C ILE A 17 -3.32 3.85 6.78
N LEU A 18 -3.31 3.36 5.54
CA LEU A 18 -3.00 4.15 4.36
C LEU A 18 -3.87 3.70 3.18
N ASN A 19 -4.32 4.68 2.40
CA ASN A 19 -5.01 4.47 1.14
C ASN A 19 -4.55 5.52 0.16
N TYR A 20 -3.63 5.12 -0.73
CA TYR A 20 -2.91 6.02 -1.61
C TYR A 20 -3.17 5.67 -3.07
N THR A 21 -3.84 6.57 -3.79
CA THR A 21 -4.07 6.45 -5.23
C THR A 21 -2.87 7.00 -5.99
N THR A 22 -2.39 6.25 -6.97
CA THR A 22 -1.23 6.61 -7.79
C THR A 22 -1.52 6.45 -9.28
N GLU A 23 -0.98 7.36 -10.08
CA GLU A 23 -0.94 7.24 -11.54
C GLU A 23 0.22 6.35 -11.99
N ALA A 24 0.16 5.86 -13.24
CA ALA A 24 1.22 5.05 -13.81
C ALA A 24 2.49 5.90 -13.99
N SER A 25 3.51 5.65 -13.18
CA SER A 25 4.78 6.38 -13.20
C SER A 25 6.00 5.47 -13.03
N ASN A 26 7.15 5.90 -13.56
CA ASN A 26 8.45 5.28 -13.29
C ASN A 26 9.16 5.91 -12.07
N GLU A 27 8.54 6.91 -11.44
CA GLU A 27 9.09 7.58 -10.28
C GLU A 27 8.84 6.78 -9.00
N TRP A 28 9.77 6.89 -8.06
CA TRP A 28 9.60 6.33 -6.72
C TRP A 28 8.71 7.23 -5.88
N ILE A 29 7.68 6.62 -5.29
CA ILE A 29 6.79 7.30 -4.35
C ILE A 29 7.18 6.87 -2.94
N VAL A 30 7.45 7.85 -2.08
CA VAL A 30 7.84 7.63 -0.68
C VAL A 30 6.75 8.19 0.22
N ASN A 31 6.31 7.38 1.19
CA ASN A 31 5.40 7.82 2.25
C ASN A 31 6.14 7.68 3.58
N ASP A 32 6.08 8.72 4.42
CA ASP A 32 6.58 8.63 5.79
C ASP A 32 5.66 7.74 6.64
N VAL A 33 6.25 6.78 7.35
CA VAL A 33 5.57 5.80 8.21
C VAL A 33 6.01 5.93 9.67
N SER A 34 6.75 6.98 10.02
CA SER A 34 7.28 7.23 11.37
C SER A 34 6.21 7.24 12.47
N MET A 35 4.98 7.64 12.13
CA MET A 35 3.84 7.72 13.05
C MET A 35 3.11 6.38 13.23
N TRP A 36 3.49 5.32 12.51
CA TRP A 36 2.85 4.02 12.64
C TRP A 36 3.30 3.34 13.92
N SER A 37 2.35 2.75 14.63
CA SER A 37 2.67 1.97 15.83
C SER A 37 3.47 0.71 15.47
N GLN A 38 4.20 0.18 16.45
CA GLN A 38 4.84 -1.14 16.32
C GLN A 38 3.78 -2.21 16.06
N GLY A 39 4.02 -3.09 15.09
CA GLY A 39 2.98 -4.04 14.67
C GLY A 39 3.19 -4.69 13.31
N THR A 40 2.20 -5.48 12.92
CA THR A 40 2.17 -6.14 11.60
C THR A 40 1.18 -5.43 10.69
N TYR A 41 1.61 -5.18 9.46
CA TYR A 41 0.87 -4.45 8.45
C TYR A 41 0.74 -5.29 7.17
N TYR A 42 -0.45 -5.25 6.58
CA TYR A 42 -0.77 -5.88 5.30
C TYR A 42 -0.85 -4.80 4.23
N LEU A 43 0.04 -4.87 3.25
CA LEU A 43 0.08 -3.96 2.11
C LEU A 43 -0.46 -4.69 0.88
N SER A 44 -1.36 -4.05 0.14
CA SER A 44 -1.88 -4.52 -1.13
C SER A 44 -1.84 -3.41 -2.17
N PHE A 45 -1.27 -3.69 -3.34
CA PHE A 45 -1.42 -2.81 -4.49
C PHE A 45 -2.48 -3.38 -5.42
N ILE A 46 -3.53 -2.60 -5.64
CA ILE A 46 -4.70 -2.95 -6.44
C ILE A 46 -4.67 -2.06 -7.68
N SER A 47 -4.54 -2.65 -8.87
CA SER A 47 -4.54 -1.88 -10.12
C SER A 47 -5.92 -1.29 -10.42
N ALA A 48 -5.98 -0.30 -11.30
CA ALA A 48 -7.24 0.38 -11.63
C ALA A 48 -8.34 -0.52 -12.25
N ASN A 49 -7.99 -1.71 -12.73
CA ASN A 49 -8.96 -2.71 -13.20
C ASN A 49 -9.49 -3.62 -12.07
N GLY A 50 -9.05 -3.41 -10.83
CA GLY A 50 -9.47 -4.18 -9.65
C GLY A 50 -8.58 -5.38 -9.31
N ASP A 51 -7.59 -5.70 -10.13
CA ASP A 51 -6.69 -6.83 -9.85
C ASP A 51 -5.73 -6.53 -8.70
N VAL A 52 -5.51 -7.53 -7.85
CA VAL A 52 -4.47 -7.44 -6.81
C VAL A 52 -3.13 -7.83 -7.42
N VAL A 53 -2.31 -6.85 -7.74
CA VAL A 53 -1.02 -7.04 -8.41
C VAL A 53 0.06 -7.48 -7.42
N ARG A 54 -0.01 -6.98 -6.18
CA ARG A 54 0.99 -7.30 -5.16
C ARG A 54 0.42 -7.31 -3.77
N ARG A 55 0.96 -8.21 -2.94
CA ARG A 55 0.75 -8.25 -1.49
C ARG A 55 2.08 -8.33 -0.77
N LYS A 56 2.19 -7.68 0.38
CA LYS A 56 3.35 -7.78 1.26
C LYS A 56 2.91 -7.65 2.72
N VAL A 57 3.52 -8.46 3.58
CA VAL A 57 3.43 -8.29 5.03
C VAL A 57 4.70 -7.61 5.50
N VAL A 58 4.55 -6.59 6.34
CA VAL A 58 5.65 -5.85 6.97
C VAL A 58 5.45 -5.88 8.47
N LYS A 59 6.54 -6.09 9.21
CA LYS A 59 6.57 -5.94 10.66
C LYS A 59 7.45 -4.74 10.98
N LEU A 60 6.89 -3.76 11.67
CA LEU A 60 7.60 -2.61 12.22
C LEU A 60 7.99 -2.89 13.67
#